data_AF-A0A7S1KWN8-F1
#
_entry.id   AF-A0A7S1KWN8-F1
#
_cell.length_a   1.000
_cell.length_b   1.000
_cell.length_c   1.000
_cell.angle_alpha   90.00
_cell.angle_beta   90.00
_cell.angle_gamma   90.00
#
_symmetry.space_group_name_H-M   'P 1'
#
loop_
_entity.id
_entity.type
_entity.pdbx_description
1 polymer ?
#
loop_
_entity_poly.entity_id
_entity_poly.type
_entity_poly.pdbx_seq_one_letter_code
_entity_poly.pdbx_strand_id
1 'polypeptide(L)'
;RAEQLHEALLAEASMSLPSDADAVHRNGVALAAFDGSGEALADGSGQDSATLGRLQPGDELEIWRRNVGGWAFCRSCSGGAVGWVPADRVAEVAEALADHEPGDVPALMSAKAGDVLEVVLRHYSGWSFCREWLGVDHFMDARREGWVTDAFLEDPISERCQITRLQRAIGEALMRVVQGAQHLSSLAAAAAAAVGSGERPAEQ
;
A
#
# COMPACT_ATOMS: atom_id res chain seq x y z
N ARG A 1 -14.34 -4.55 24.07
CA ARG A 1 -13.10 -3.78 23.79
C ARG A 1 -12.35 -4.33 22.57
N ALA A 2 -12.18 -5.65 22.43
CA ALA A 2 -11.65 -6.26 21.19
C ALA A 2 -12.60 -6.13 19.99
N GLU A 3 -13.91 -6.32 20.17
CA GLU A 3 -14.91 -6.10 19.10
C GLU A 3 -14.98 -4.65 18.59
N GLN A 4 -14.76 -3.66 19.47
CA GLN A 4 -14.74 -2.24 19.08
C GLN A 4 -13.51 -1.88 18.25
N LEU A 5 -12.38 -2.55 18.45
CA LEU A 5 -11.19 -2.41 17.61
C LEU A 5 -11.39 -3.08 16.24
N HIS A 6 -12.11 -4.20 16.20
CA HIS A 6 -12.46 -4.91 14.97
C HIS A 6 -13.44 -4.12 14.09
N GLU A 7 -14.50 -3.58 14.69
CA GLU A 7 -15.46 -2.68 14.02
C GLU A 7 -14.78 -1.39 13.55
N ALA A 8 -13.86 -0.82 14.32
CA ALA A 8 -13.10 0.37 13.91
C ALA A 8 -12.15 0.08 12.74
N LEU A 9 -11.45 -1.06 12.75
CA LEU A 9 -10.56 -1.47 11.65
C LEU A 9 -11.34 -1.81 10.37
N LEU A 10 -12.51 -2.45 10.50
CA LEU A 10 -13.40 -2.72 9.36
C LEU A 10 -14.07 -1.45 8.84
N ALA A 11 -14.47 -0.52 9.73
CA ALA A 11 -15.01 0.77 9.34
C ALA A 11 -13.95 1.64 8.65
N GLU A 12 -12.69 1.66 9.12
CA GLU A 12 -11.57 2.35 8.47
C GLU A 12 -11.17 1.68 7.15
N ALA A 13 -11.17 0.35 7.06
CA ALA A 13 -10.96 -0.38 5.81
C ALA A 13 -12.12 -0.19 4.80
N SER A 14 -13.32 0.17 5.30
CA SER A 14 -14.52 0.45 4.51
C SER A 14 -14.74 1.95 4.21
N MET A 15 -13.85 2.85 4.65
CA MET A 15 -13.91 4.26 4.26
C MET A 15 -13.51 4.37 2.80
N SER A 16 -14.40 4.96 1.99
CA SER A 16 -14.17 5.25 0.58
C SER A 16 -12.79 5.87 0.36
N LEU A 17 -11.95 5.20 -0.43
CA LEU A 17 -10.67 5.71 -0.90
C LEU A 17 -10.87 7.17 -1.37
N PRO A 18 -10.01 8.13 -0.95
CA PRO A 18 -10.04 9.46 -1.55
C PRO A 18 -9.81 9.32 -3.05
N SER A 19 -10.71 9.92 -3.83
CA SER A 19 -10.69 10.02 -5.30
C SER A 19 -9.48 10.81 -5.85
N ASP A 20 -8.51 11.17 -5.01
CA ASP A 20 -7.30 11.88 -5.42
C ASP A 20 -6.30 10.89 -6.00
N ALA A 21 -6.41 10.75 -7.31
CA ALA A 21 -5.74 9.85 -8.23
C ALA A 21 -4.20 10.02 -8.37
N ASP A 22 -3.49 10.50 -7.34
CA ASP A 22 -2.04 10.76 -7.41
C ASP A 22 -1.25 10.32 -6.16
N ALA A 23 -1.79 9.40 -5.35
CA ALA A 23 -1.00 8.71 -4.33
C ALA A 23 0.02 7.76 -5.00
N VAL A 24 1.15 8.35 -5.43
CA VAL A 24 2.32 7.67 -5.99
C VAL A 24 2.95 6.82 -4.89
N HIS A 25 2.48 5.58 -4.74
CA HIS A 25 3.18 4.56 -3.97
C HIS A 25 4.43 4.14 -4.76
N ARG A 26 5.60 4.36 -4.15
CA ARG A 26 6.91 3.99 -4.71
C ARG A 26 7.45 2.74 -4.02
N ASN A 27 8.05 1.87 -4.82
CA ASN A 27 9.12 0.91 -4.53
C ASN A 27 8.80 -0.38 -3.76
N GLY A 28 8.89 -1.47 -4.50
CA GLY A 28 9.29 -2.81 -4.09
C GLY A 28 10.05 -3.50 -5.25
N VAL A 29 10.83 -4.55 -4.95
CA VAL A 29 11.35 -5.44 -6.00
C VAL A 29 10.23 -6.36 -6.43
N ALA A 30 10.08 -6.50 -7.74
CA ALA A 30 9.01 -7.25 -8.33
C ALA A 30 9.48 -8.22 -9.38
N LEU A 31 8.77 -9.33 -9.47
CA LEU A 31 9.00 -10.34 -10.49
C LEU A 31 8.02 -10.10 -11.63
N ALA A 32 8.57 -10.01 -12.83
CA ALA A 32 7.80 -10.02 -14.06
C ALA A 32 7.12 -11.38 -14.25
N ALA A 33 5.82 -11.40 -14.57
CA ALA A 33 5.06 -12.59 -14.92
C ALA A 33 4.45 -12.41 -16.33
N PHE A 34 5.10 -12.95 -17.36
CA PHE A 34 4.63 -12.87 -18.74
C PHE A 34 4.31 -14.27 -19.28
N ASP A 35 3.23 -14.39 -20.04
CA ASP A 35 2.82 -15.65 -20.70
C ASP A 35 3.63 -15.98 -21.97
N GLY A 36 4.82 -15.39 -22.11
CA GLY A 36 5.71 -15.61 -23.26
C GLY A 36 5.27 -14.96 -24.57
N SER A 37 4.12 -14.28 -24.61
CA SER A 37 3.64 -13.61 -25.84
C SER A 37 4.45 -12.37 -26.23
N GLY A 38 5.19 -11.76 -25.29
CA GLY A 38 6.20 -10.72 -25.57
C GLY A 38 5.67 -9.44 -26.24
N GLU A 39 4.37 -9.32 -26.48
CA GLU A 39 3.81 -8.13 -27.09
C GLU A 39 3.64 -7.05 -26.03
N ALA A 40 4.46 -6.00 -26.18
CA ALA A 40 4.23 -4.74 -25.50
C ALA A 40 2.84 -4.24 -25.90
N LEU A 41 1.86 -4.41 -25.00
CA LEU A 41 0.58 -3.75 -25.11
C LEU A 41 0.86 -2.24 -25.09
N ALA A 42 0.75 -1.58 -26.23
CA ALA A 42 0.82 -0.14 -26.33
C ALA A 42 -0.61 0.39 -26.39
N ASP A 43 -1.07 1.04 -25.32
CA ASP A 43 -1.48 2.45 -25.34
C ASP A 43 -1.76 2.97 -23.91
N GLY A 44 -1.68 4.30 -23.76
CA GLY A 44 -2.21 5.05 -22.63
C GLY A 44 -1.18 5.41 -21.57
N SER A 45 -0.63 6.62 -21.49
CA SER A 45 -0.92 7.89 -22.15
C SER A 45 0.35 8.74 -22.05
N GLY A 46 0.64 9.53 -23.09
CA GLY A 46 1.95 10.14 -23.31
C GLY A 46 2.48 10.98 -22.16
N GLN A 47 3.75 10.74 -21.80
CA GLN A 47 4.87 11.66 -22.07
C GLN A 47 6.18 10.93 -21.69
N ASP A 48 7.08 10.78 -22.66
CA ASP A 48 8.53 10.57 -22.52
C ASP A 48 9.12 9.29 -21.89
N SER A 49 8.40 8.18 -21.72
CA SER A 49 9.07 6.89 -21.43
C SER A 49 8.47 5.70 -22.18
N ALA A 50 9.32 5.03 -22.95
CA ALA A 50 8.98 3.83 -23.71
C ALA A 50 8.51 2.69 -22.79
N THR A 51 7.66 1.81 -23.32
CA THR A 51 7.35 0.52 -22.68
C THR A 51 8.62 -0.31 -22.53
N LEU A 52 8.72 -1.08 -21.43
CA LEU A 52 9.89 -1.91 -21.17
C LEU A 52 9.83 -3.16 -22.07
N GLY A 53 10.36 -3.05 -23.30
CA GLY A 53 10.05 -3.92 -24.44
C GLY A 53 10.67 -5.33 -24.46
N ARG A 54 11.28 -5.79 -23.37
CA ARG A 54 11.76 -7.18 -23.26
C ARG A 54 11.94 -7.54 -21.79
N LEU A 55 10.94 -8.20 -21.23
CA LEU A 55 10.97 -8.79 -19.90
C LEU A 55 10.72 -10.29 -20.02
N GLN A 56 11.49 -11.07 -19.28
CA GLN A 56 11.28 -12.50 -19.10
C GLN A 56 10.58 -12.75 -17.77
N PRO A 57 9.77 -13.83 -17.68
CA PRO A 57 9.25 -14.29 -16.41
C PRO A 57 10.39 -14.48 -15.39
N GLY A 58 10.23 -13.91 -14.20
CA GLY A 58 11.25 -13.94 -13.14
C GLY A 58 12.31 -12.83 -13.22
N ASP A 59 12.26 -11.94 -14.22
CA ASP A 59 13.11 -10.75 -14.21
C ASP A 59 12.82 -9.88 -12.99
N GLU A 60 13.88 -9.45 -12.30
CA GLU A 60 13.80 -8.55 -11.17
C GLU A 60 13.66 -7.09 -11.63
N LEU A 61 12.64 -6.43 -11.09
CA LEU A 61 12.28 -5.06 -11.40
C LEU A 61 12.20 -4.22 -10.12
N GLU A 62 12.63 -2.96 -10.19
CA GLU A 62 12.34 -1.94 -9.18
C GLU A 62 11.07 -1.17 -9.62
N ILE A 63 9.96 -1.29 -8.90
CA ILE A 63 8.72 -0.55 -9.21
C ILE A 63 8.82 0.88 -8.69
N TRP A 64 8.94 1.88 -9.54
CA TRP A 64 9.03 3.28 -9.10
C TRP A 64 7.68 3.95 -8.87
N ARG A 65 6.66 3.57 -9.65
CA ARG A 65 5.33 4.18 -9.59
C ARG A 65 4.29 3.20 -10.11
N ARG A 66 3.14 3.12 -9.44
CA ARG A 66 1.91 2.58 -10.04
C ARG A 66 0.97 3.74 -10.35
N ASN A 67 0.19 3.65 -11.42
CA ASN A 67 -0.87 4.61 -11.73
C ASN A 67 -2.25 3.93 -11.67
N VAL A 68 -3.29 4.75 -11.58
CA VAL A 68 -4.70 4.27 -11.58
C VAL A 68 -5.13 3.65 -12.91
N GLY A 69 -4.36 3.85 -13.97
CA GLY A 69 -4.59 3.29 -15.30
C GLY A 69 -4.14 1.83 -15.44
N GLY A 70 -3.70 1.17 -14.36
CA GLY A 70 -3.27 -0.23 -14.40
C GLY A 70 -1.84 -0.41 -14.90
N TRP A 71 -0.99 0.60 -14.82
CA TRP A 71 0.42 0.54 -15.23
C TRP A 71 1.38 0.74 -14.07
N ALA A 72 2.51 0.05 -14.11
CA ALA A 72 3.65 0.19 -13.23
C ALA A 72 4.86 0.70 -14.02
N PHE A 73 5.46 1.80 -13.59
CA PHE A 73 6.74 2.27 -14.10
C PHE A 73 7.85 1.55 -13.36
N CYS A 74 8.60 0.74 -14.09
CA CYS A 74 9.60 -0.16 -13.54
C CYS A 74 10.98 0.13 -14.10
N ARG A 75 12.01 -0.26 -13.34
CA ARG A 75 13.39 -0.33 -13.80
C ARG A 75 13.89 -1.77 -13.71
N SER A 76 14.42 -2.30 -14.79
CA SER A 76 15.12 -3.59 -14.78
C SER A 76 16.38 -3.50 -13.92
N CYS A 77 16.52 -4.43 -12.96
CA CYS A 77 17.70 -4.52 -12.11
C CYS A 77 18.93 -5.03 -12.88
N SER A 78 18.73 -5.91 -13.86
CA SER A 78 19.79 -6.53 -14.65
C SER A 78 20.32 -5.65 -15.78
N GLY A 79 19.45 -4.88 -16.44
CA GLY A 79 19.79 -4.09 -17.62
C GLY A 79 19.71 -2.57 -17.45
N GLY A 80 19.18 -2.09 -16.32
CA GLY A 80 18.98 -0.66 -16.05
C GLY A 80 17.92 0.02 -16.93
N ALA A 81 17.34 -0.70 -17.89
CA ALA A 81 16.24 -0.23 -18.73
C ALA A 81 15.06 0.19 -17.85
N VAL A 82 14.39 1.27 -18.22
CA VAL A 82 13.20 1.79 -17.53
C VAL A 82 12.05 1.83 -18.49
N GLY A 83 10.84 1.65 -17.98
CA GLY A 83 9.65 1.71 -18.80
C GLY A 83 8.39 1.31 -18.06
N TRP A 84 7.26 1.52 -18.73
CA TRP A 84 5.96 1.09 -18.24
C TRP A 84 5.71 -0.39 -18.56
N VAL A 85 5.10 -1.07 -17.59
CA VAL A 85 4.67 -2.46 -17.62
C VAL A 85 3.24 -2.54 -17.06
N PRO A 86 2.34 -3.40 -17.57
CA PRO A 86 1.04 -3.60 -16.95
C PRO A 86 1.20 -4.01 -15.48
N ALA A 87 0.47 -3.34 -14.58
CA ALA A 87 0.58 -3.51 -13.13
C ALA A 87 0.18 -4.91 -12.66
N ASP A 88 -0.67 -5.59 -13.43
CA ASP A 88 -1.12 -6.97 -13.26
C ASP A 88 -0.12 -8.01 -13.79
N ARG A 89 1.00 -7.59 -14.39
CA ARG A 89 2.09 -8.47 -14.85
C ARG A 89 3.34 -8.37 -13.98
N VAL A 90 3.24 -7.70 -12.83
CA VAL A 90 4.35 -7.40 -11.94
C VAL A 90 3.92 -7.63 -10.49
N ALA A 91 4.49 -8.64 -9.85
CA ALA A 91 4.26 -8.95 -8.43
C ALA A 91 5.32 -8.29 -7.56
N GLU A 92 4.92 -7.36 -6.68
CA GLU A 92 5.79 -6.96 -5.57
C GLU A 92 5.86 -8.11 -4.56
N VAL A 93 7.04 -8.59 -4.22
CA VAL A 93 7.21 -9.69 -3.26
C VAL A 93 7.86 -9.22 -1.98
N ALA A 94 7.57 -9.89 -0.87
CA ALA A 94 8.17 -9.66 0.44
C ALA A 94 8.37 -11.00 1.17
N GLU A 95 9.44 -11.12 1.94
CA GLU A 95 9.67 -12.29 2.80
C GLU A 95 9.13 -12.02 4.20
N ALA A 96 8.46 -12.99 4.81
CA ALA A 96 8.02 -12.89 6.19
C ALA A 96 9.21 -13.07 7.15
N LEU A 97 9.50 -12.05 7.95
CA LEU A 97 10.61 -12.02 8.93
C LEU A 97 10.34 -12.90 10.16
N ALA A 98 9.08 -13.14 10.48
CA ALA A 98 8.64 -13.88 11.66
C ALA A 98 7.25 -14.47 11.42
N ASP A 99 6.85 -15.40 12.29
CA ASP A 99 5.51 -15.98 12.28
C ASP A 99 4.45 -14.91 12.59
N HIS A 100 3.56 -14.66 11.64
CA HIS A 100 2.37 -13.85 11.81
C HIS A 100 1.16 -14.77 11.97
N GLU A 101 0.64 -14.88 13.19
CA GLU A 101 -0.51 -15.72 13.52
C GLU A 101 -1.64 -14.87 14.11
N PRO A 102 -2.54 -14.35 13.25
CA PRO A 102 -3.60 -13.44 13.68
C PRO A 102 -4.74 -14.10 14.45
N GLY A 103 -4.73 -15.43 14.61
CA GLY A 103 -5.85 -16.21 15.11
C GLY A 103 -6.99 -16.30 14.09
N ASP A 104 -8.23 -16.50 14.56
CA ASP A 104 -9.41 -16.67 13.70
C ASP A 104 -10.01 -15.32 13.23
N VAL A 105 -9.16 -14.38 12.80
CA VAL A 105 -9.62 -13.12 12.20
C VAL A 105 -9.67 -13.28 10.68
N PRO A 106 -10.87 -13.35 10.05
CA PRO A 106 -11.00 -13.78 8.64
C PRO A 106 -10.26 -12.90 7.62
N ALA A 107 -10.02 -11.63 7.94
CA ALA A 107 -9.34 -10.69 7.06
C ALA A 107 -7.81 -10.72 7.18
N LEU A 108 -7.26 -11.41 8.19
CA LEU A 108 -5.83 -11.46 8.44
C LEU A 108 -5.24 -12.76 7.88
N MET A 109 -4.05 -12.67 7.30
CA MET A 109 -3.36 -13.80 6.71
C MET A 109 -2.31 -14.35 7.68
N SER A 110 -2.31 -15.67 7.92
CA SER A 110 -1.17 -16.32 8.58
C SER A 110 0.02 -16.44 7.62
N ALA A 111 1.22 -16.19 8.13
CA ALA A 111 2.48 -16.37 7.42
C ALA A 111 3.55 -16.91 8.39
N LYS A 112 4.42 -17.80 7.91
CA LYS A 112 5.57 -18.32 8.65
C LYS A 112 6.83 -17.56 8.29
N ALA A 113 7.77 -17.49 9.22
CA ALA A 113 9.09 -16.95 8.93
C ALA A 113 9.71 -17.66 7.70
N GLY A 114 10.15 -16.88 6.71
CA GLY A 114 10.68 -17.36 5.43
C GLY A 114 9.64 -17.56 4.33
N ASP A 115 8.34 -17.42 4.61
CA ASP A 115 7.32 -17.42 3.55
C ASP A 115 7.54 -16.21 2.64
N VAL A 116 7.47 -16.44 1.33
CA VAL A 116 7.42 -15.35 0.34
C VAL A 116 5.96 -15.02 0.07
N LEU A 117 5.63 -13.74 0.14
CA LEU A 117 4.28 -13.22 -0.07
C LEU A 117 4.31 -12.22 -1.21
N GLU A 118 3.24 -12.16 -1.99
CA GLU A 118 3.01 -11.05 -2.89
C GLU A 118 2.28 -9.93 -2.15
N VAL A 119 2.87 -8.74 -2.17
CA VAL A 119 2.29 -7.52 -1.62
C VAL A 119 1.43 -6.88 -2.70
N VAL A 120 0.11 -6.96 -2.53
CA VAL A 120 -0.86 -6.39 -3.47
C VAL A 120 -1.08 -4.91 -3.19
N LEU A 121 -1.16 -4.54 -1.90
CA LEU A 121 -1.39 -3.18 -1.45
C LEU A 121 -0.66 -2.93 -0.14
N ARG A 122 0.00 -1.77 -0.03
CA ARG A 122 0.53 -1.26 1.24
C ARG A 122 -0.34 -0.14 1.76
N HIS A 123 -0.93 -0.33 2.92
CA HIS A 123 -1.73 0.68 3.59
C HIS A 123 -0.84 1.55 4.48
N TYR A 124 -1.16 2.84 4.57
CA TYR A 124 -0.38 3.80 5.37
C TYR A 124 -0.39 3.50 6.88
N SER A 125 -1.31 2.66 7.36
CA SER A 125 -1.38 2.22 8.76
C SER A 125 -0.32 1.19 9.15
N GLY A 126 0.56 0.79 8.23
CA GLY A 126 1.57 -0.25 8.48
C GLY A 126 1.04 -1.67 8.30
N TRP A 127 -0.02 -1.83 7.50
CA TRP A 127 -0.57 -3.11 7.09
C TRP A 127 -0.43 -3.27 5.59
N SER A 128 -0.05 -4.47 5.14
CA SER A 128 -0.01 -4.85 3.75
C SER A 128 -1.07 -5.90 3.47
N PHE A 129 -1.85 -5.69 2.41
CA PHE A 129 -2.70 -6.75 1.87
C PHE A 129 -1.83 -7.65 1.01
N CYS A 130 -1.68 -8.88 1.47
CA CYS A 130 -0.82 -9.87 0.87
C CYS A 130 -1.64 -11.00 0.27
N ARG A 131 -1.04 -11.69 -0.69
CA ARG A 131 -1.49 -13.00 -1.15
C ARG A 131 -0.31 -13.96 -1.20
N GLU A 132 -0.58 -15.25 -1.09
CA GLU A 132 0.43 -16.30 -1.14
C GLU A 132 1.25 -16.24 -2.44
N TRP A 133 2.58 -16.30 -2.35
CA TRP A 133 3.41 -16.35 -3.53
C TRP A 133 3.71 -17.81 -3.91
N LEU A 134 3.08 -18.28 -4.98
CA LEU A 134 3.28 -19.63 -5.51
C LEU A 134 4.35 -19.71 -6.62
N GLY A 135 5.04 -18.61 -6.88
CA GLY A 135 5.97 -18.47 -7.99
C GLY A 135 5.34 -17.91 -9.26
N VAL A 136 6.19 -17.62 -10.24
CA VAL A 136 5.82 -16.91 -11.47
C VAL A 136 4.85 -17.73 -12.34
N ASP A 137 5.01 -19.05 -12.37
CA ASP A 137 4.17 -19.96 -13.16
C ASP A 137 2.73 -20.04 -12.64
N HIS A 138 2.51 -19.71 -11.37
CA HIS A 138 1.23 -19.78 -10.67
C HIS A 138 0.61 -18.39 -10.43
N PHE A 139 1.07 -17.38 -11.17
CA PHE A 139 0.64 -15.99 -10.98
C PHE A 139 -0.87 -15.79 -11.22
N MET A 140 -1.54 -16.61 -12.03
CA MET A 140 -2.99 -16.47 -12.26
C MET A 140 -3.85 -17.37 -11.37
N ASP A 141 -3.22 -18.17 -10.50
CA ASP A 141 -3.95 -19.12 -9.66
C ASP A 141 -4.66 -18.40 -8.51
N ALA A 142 -5.79 -19.00 -8.09
CA ALA A 142 -6.49 -18.57 -6.89
C ALA A 142 -5.62 -18.82 -5.66
N ARG A 143 -5.48 -17.81 -4.81
CA ARG A 143 -4.52 -17.79 -3.72
C ARG A 143 -5.16 -17.29 -2.44
N ARG A 144 -4.65 -17.75 -1.31
CA ARG A 144 -5.04 -17.19 -0.02
C ARG A 144 -4.54 -15.75 0.06
N GLU A 145 -5.41 -14.87 0.50
CA GLU A 145 -5.13 -13.44 0.65
C GLU A 145 -5.58 -12.95 2.03
N GLY A 146 -4.98 -11.85 2.48
CA GLY A 146 -5.34 -11.21 3.74
C GLY A 146 -4.27 -10.21 4.18
N TRP A 147 -4.56 -9.52 5.26
CA TRP A 147 -3.68 -8.49 5.79
C TRP A 147 -2.59 -9.08 6.68
N VAL A 148 -1.35 -8.61 6.46
CA VAL A 148 -0.16 -8.87 7.27
C VAL A 148 0.42 -7.53 7.69
N THR A 149 0.85 -7.39 8.94
CA THR A 149 1.51 -6.15 9.36
C THR A 149 2.90 -6.02 8.73
N ASP A 150 3.23 -4.82 8.27
CA ASP A 150 4.53 -4.47 7.67
C ASP A 150 5.72 -4.77 8.60
N ALA A 151 5.48 -4.84 9.91
CA ALA A 151 6.52 -5.18 10.89
C ALA A 151 7.06 -6.61 10.71
N PHE A 152 6.29 -7.49 10.06
CA PHE A 152 6.64 -8.88 9.80
C PHE A 152 7.14 -9.09 8.37
N LEU A 153 7.27 -8.04 7.55
CA LEU A 153 7.68 -8.14 6.16
C LEU A 153 9.06 -7.53 5.94
N GLU A 154 9.94 -8.29 5.31
CA GLU A 154 11.17 -7.80 4.72
C GLU A 154 10.86 -7.26 3.33
N ASP A 155 11.18 -5.98 3.13
CA ASP A 155 11.15 -5.41 1.81
C ASP A 155 12.43 -5.88 1.09
N PRO A 156 12.34 -6.61 -0.05
CA PRO A 156 13.52 -6.96 -0.83
C PRO A 156 14.11 -5.68 -1.44
N ILE A 157 15.00 -5.10 -0.63
CA ILE A 157 16.13 -4.22 -0.89
C ILE A 157 16.07 -3.38 -2.18
N SER A 158 15.86 -2.10 -1.94
CA SER A 158 16.78 -1.06 -2.42
C SER A 158 17.14 -0.22 -1.19
N GLU A 159 18.39 0.16 -0.95
CA GLU A 159 18.74 1.14 0.10
C GLU A 159 17.92 2.44 -0.04
N ARG A 160 17.40 2.69 -1.26
CA ARG A 160 16.48 3.79 -1.57
C ARG A 160 15.05 3.55 -1.10
N CYS A 161 14.67 2.32 -0.73
CA CYS A 161 13.40 1.97 -0.09
C CYS A 161 13.36 2.25 1.41
N GLN A 162 14.50 2.49 2.09
CA GLN A 162 14.46 3.00 3.47
C GLN A 162 13.69 4.33 3.55
N ILE A 163 13.73 5.10 2.45
CA ILE A 163 12.94 6.31 2.26
C ILE A 163 11.44 6.02 2.34
N THR A 164 10.92 4.86 1.93
CA THR A 164 9.46 4.57 1.97
C THR A 164 8.99 4.20 3.37
N ARG A 165 9.80 3.52 4.18
CA ARG A 165 9.51 3.32 5.62
C ARG A 165 9.50 4.66 6.35
N LEU A 166 10.50 5.51 6.08
CA LEU A 166 10.57 6.85 6.65
C LEU A 166 9.43 7.76 6.13
N GLN A 167 9.11 7.72 4.85
CA GLN A 167 8.01 8.50 4.25
C GLN A 167 6.66 8.04 4.77
N ARG A 168 6.45 6.73 4.97
CA ARG A 168 5.26 6.20 5.66
C ARG A 168 5.18 6.74 7.08
N ALA A 169 6.28 6.68 7.83
CA ALA A 169 6.34 7.22 9.19
C ALA A 169 6.10 8.75 9.21
N ILE A 170 6.62 9.50 8.24
CA ILE A 170 6.37 10.93 8.08
C ILE A 170 4.90 11.18 7.73
N GLY A 171 4.33 10.42 6.79
CA GLY A 171 2.92 10.51 6.41
C GLY A 171 2.00 10.24 7.59
N GLU A 172 2.29 9.21 8.38
CA GLU A 172 1.58 8.89 9.61
C GLU A 172 1.69 10.03 10.63
N ALA A 173 2.89 10.57 10.84
CA ALA A 173 3.11 11.70 11.74
C ALA A 173 2.34 12.94 11.28
N LEU A 174 2.34 13.25 9.97
CA LEU A 174 1.59 14.37 9.40
C LEU A 174 0.09 14.18 9.55
N MET A 175 -0.43 12.98 9.33
CA MET A 175 -1.84 12.66 9.54
C MET A 175 -2.27 12.86 10.99
N ARG A 176 -1.46 12.42 11.96
CA ARG A 176 -1.71 12.66 13.39
C ARG A 176 -1.75 14.16 13.71
N VAL A 177 -0.87 14.95 13.09
CA VAL A 177 -0.87 16.42 13.24
C VAL A 177 -2.15 17.03 12.68
N VAL A 178 -2.59 16.62 11.49
CA VAL A 178 -3.84 17.10 10.87
C VAL A 178 -5.05 16.76 11.74
N GLN A 179 -5.16 15.52 12.21
CA GLN A 179 -6.24 15.08 13.09
C GLN A 179 -6.25 15.86 14.42
N GLY A 180 -5.08 16.08 15.02
CA GLY A 180 -4.95 16.89 16.23
C GLY A 180 -5.41 18.34 16.03
N ALA A 181 -5.06 18.96 14.90
CA ALA A 181 -5.50 20.31 14.57
C ALA A 181 -7.02 20.40 14.37
N GLN A 182 -7.63 19.42 13.69
CA GLN A 182 -9.08 19.34 13.52
C GLN A 182 -9.81 19.18 14.86
N HIS A 183 -9.27 18.37 15.76
CA HIS A 183 -9.83 18.18 17.11
C HIS A 183 -9.77 19.47 17.95
N LEU A 184 -8.66 20.21 17.91
CA LEU A 184 -8.56 21.50 18.62
C LEU A 184 -9.54 22.54 18.05
N SER A 185 -9.72 22.56 16.73
CA SER A 185 -10.68 23.44 16.07
C SER A 185 -12.11 23.17 16.53
N SER A 186 -12.51 21.89 16.65
CA SER A 186 -13.85 21.54 17.13
C SER A 186 -14.06 21.89 18.62
N LEU A 187 -13.05 21.71 19.47
CA LEU A 187 -13.10 22.13 20.87
C LEU A 187 -13.23 23.65 21.02
N ALA A 188 -12.50 24.43 20.21
CA ALA A 188 -12.59 25.88 20.22
C ALA A 188 -13.99 26.37 19.80
N ALA A 189 -14.57 25.76 18.77
CA ALA A 189 -15.93 26.04 18.33
C ALA A 189 -16.96 25.72 19.44
N ALA A 190 -16.82 24.58 20.12
CA ALA A 190 -17.69 24.20 21.23
C ALA A 190 -17.57 25.17 22.42
N ALA A 191 -16.36 25.59 22.77
CA ALA A 191 -16.13 26.57 23.83
C ALA A 191 -16.75 27.94 23.49
N ALA A 192 -16.60 28.40 22.24
CA ALA A 192 -17.21 29.65 21.79
C ALA A 192 -18.75 29.59 21.85
N ALA A 193 -19.35 28.45 21.48
CA ALA A 193 -20.79 28.24 21.59
C ALA A 193 -21.27 28.27 23.04
N ALA A 194 -20.53 27.65 23.97
CA ALA A 194 -20.85 27.64 25.40
C ALA A 194 -20.77 29.04 26.04
N VAL A 195 -19.82 29.88 25.60
CA VAL A 195 -19.74 31.28 26.04
C VAL A 195 -20.93 32.09 25.49
N GLY A 196 -21.35 31.83 24.26
CA GLY A 196 -22.51 32.49 23.64
C GLY A 196 -23.85 32.08 24.24
N SER A 197 -23.98 30.87 24.79
CA SER A 197 -25.19 30.38 25.44
C SER A 197 -25.25 30.68 26.95
N GLY A 198 -24.22 31.34 27.50
CA GLY A 198 -24.25 31.93 28.83
C GLY A 198 -25.31 33.04 28.90
N GLU A 199 -26.56 32.64 29.10
CA GLU A 199 -27.68 33.48 29.51
C GLU A 199 -27.18 34.45 30.58
N ARG A 200 -27.24 35.75 30.28
CA ARG A 200 -26.96 36.79 31.27
C ARG A 200 -27.85 36.50 32.48
N PRO A 201 -27.30 36.32 33.69
CA PRO A 201 -28.13 36.23 34.88
C PRO A 201 -28.97 37.50 34.94
N ALA A 202 -30.29 37.32 34.94
CA ALA A 202 -31.23 38.43 35.04
C ALA A 202 -30.93 39.18 36.35
N GLU A 203 -30.34 40.36 36.24
CA GLU A 203 -30.23 41.29 37.37
C GLU A 203 -31.64 41.66 37.82
N GLN A 204 -32.00 41.24 39.04
CA GLN A 204 -33.20 41.67 39.77
C GLN A 204 -32.84 42.75 40.77
#